data_AF-A0A0D0PA89-F1
#
_entry.id   AF-A0A0D0PA89-F1
#
_cell.length_a   1.000
_cell.length_b   1.000
_cell.length_c   1.000
_cell.angle_alpha   90.00
_cell.angle_beta   90.00
_cell.angle_gamma   90.00
#
_symmetry.space_group_name_H-M   'P 1'
#
loop_
_entity.id
_entity.type
_entity.pdbx_description
1 polymer ?
#
loop_
_entity_poly.entity_id
_entity_poly.type
_entity_poly.pdbx_seq_one_letter_code
_entity_poly.pdbx_strand_id
1 'polypeptide(L)'
;MMQRTPFRPWLWGGLAGLLLIPLAGMQLSAEVDWTGADFALAALLLALLGLAIEAVLRLPSAALRVTAVTGVVAGFAVLWGWLATM
;
A
#
# COMPACT_ATOMS: atom_id res chain seq x y z
N MET A 1 -24.33 -11.99 9.15
CA MET A 1 -24.31 -11.60 7.72
C MET A 1 -22.89 -11.22 7.35
N MET A 2 -22.16 -12.12 6.69
CA MET A 2 -20.84 -11.85 6.12
C MET A 2 -21.05 -10.91 4.93
N GLN A 3 -20.98 -9.60 5.17
CA GLN A 3 -20.94 -8.61 4.10
C GLN A 3 -19.67 -8.91 3.29
N ARG A 4 -19.81 -9.63 2.16
CA ARG A 4 -18.76 -9.74 1.17
C ARG A 4 -18.58 -8.33 0.62
N THR A 5 -17.69 -7.53 1.22
CA THR A 5 -17.36 -6.22 0.71
C THR A 5 -16.75 -6.43 -0.67
N PRO A 6 -17.46 -6.10 -1.77
CA PRO A 6 -16.96 -6.33 -3.12
C PRO A 6 -15.66 -5.53 -3.38
N PHE A 7 -15.35 -4.59 -2.48
CA PHE A 7 -14.16 -3.76 -2.46
C PHE A 7 -12.84 -4.49 -2.16
N ARG A 8 -12.84 -5.63 -1.45
CA ARG A 8 -11.59 -6.34 -1.10
C ARG A 8 -10.74 -6.73 -2.33
N PRO A 9 -11.28 -7.44 -3.35
CA PRO A 9 -10.47 -7.79 -4.53
C PRO A 9 -9.96 -6.57 -5.28
N TRP A 10 -10.71 -5.47 -5.33
CA TRP A 10 -10.26 -4.22 -5.96
C TRP A 10 -9.13 -3.55 -5.18
N LEU A 11 -9.24 -3.49 -3.85
CA LEU A 11 -8.17 -2.97 -2.98
C LEU A 11 -6.88 -3.76 -3.16
N TRP A 12 -6.94 -5.08 -2.99
CA TRP A 12 -5.77 -5.95 -3.08
C TRP A 12 -5.21 -6.03 -4.49
N GLY A 13 -6.07 -6.06 -5.51
CA GLY A 13 -5.67 -6.01 -6.92
C GLY A 13 -4.98 -4.70 -7.28
N GLY A 14 -5.48 -3.56 -6.80
CA GLY A 14 -4.84 -2.26 -7.00
C GLY A 14 -3.48 -2.15 -6.31
N LEU A 15 -3.37 -2.62 -5.07
CA LEU A 15 -2.10 -2.66 -4.34
C LEU A 15 -1.07 -3.58 -5.03
N ALA A 16 -1.48 -4.77 -5.48
CA ALA A 16 -0.61 -5.66 -6.25
C ALA A 16 -0.21 -5.05 -7.60
N GLY A 17 -1.15 -4.37 -8.28
CA GLY A 17 -0.87 -3.65 -9.52
C GLY A 17 0.14 -2.51 -9.36
N LEU A 18 0.21 -1.88 -8.17
CA LEU A 18 1.21 -0.85 -7.88
C LEU A 18 2.65 -1.36 -8.01
N LEU A 19 2.90 -2.64 -7.69
CA LEU A 19 4.22 -3.26 -7.86
C LEU A 19 4.62 -3.42 -9.33
N LEU A 20 3.67 -3.35 -10.27
CA LEU A 20 4.00 -3.40 -11.70
C LEU A 20 4.65 -2.10 -12.19
N ILE A 21 4.48 -0.98 -11.46
CA ILE A 21 5.07 0.31 -11.82
C ILE A 21 6.60 0.25 -11.84
N PRO A 22 7.30 -0.12 -10.75
CA PRO A 22 8.76 -0.24 -10.78
C PRO A 22 9.23 -1.33 -11.75
N LEU A 23 8.50 -2.45 -11.87
CA LEU A 23 8.82 -3.50 -12.83
C LEU A 23 8.83 -2.98 -14.28
N ALA A 24 7.81 -2.20 -14.65
CA ALA A 24 7.74 -1.52 -15.94
C ALA A 24 8.82 -0.44 -16.07
N GLY A 25 9.11 0.31 -14.99
CA GLY A 25 10.17 1.31 -14.92
C GLY A 25 11.54 0.74 -15.27
N MET A 26 11.91 -0.42 -14.71
CA MET A 26 13.16 -1.13 -15.03
C MET A 26 13.27 -1.55 -16.50
N GLN A 27 12.13 -1.71 -17.21
CA GLN A 27 12.16 -2.01 -18.65
C GLN A 27 12.38 -0.75 -19.51
N LEU A 28 12.08 0.44 -18.96
CA LEU A 28 12.11 1.71 -19.69
C LEU A 28 13.36 2.54 -19.40
N SER A 29 13.97 2.38 -18.22
CA SER A 29 15.13 3.16 -17.79
C SER A 29 16.01 2.36 -16.82
N ALA A 30 17.33 2.59 -16.90
CA ALA A 30 18.29 2.09 -15.91
C ALA A 30 18.29 2.92 -14.61
N GLU A 31 17.55 4.04 -14.56
CA GLU A 31 17.41 4.87 -13.35
C GLU A 31 16.53 4.19 -12.28
N VAL A 32 15.68 3.26 -12.69
CA VAL A 32 14.90 2.41 -11.78
C VAL A 32 15.60 1.07 -11.72
N ASP A 33 16.26 0.77 -10.60
CA ASP A 33 16.99 -0.49 -10.40
C ASP A 33 16.54 -1.17 -9.11
N TRP A 34 15.35 -1.76 -9.14
CA TRP A 34 14.78 -2.44 -7.98
C TRP A 34 15.28 -3.88 -7.90
N THR A 35 15.82 -4.25 -6.75
CA THR A 35 16.16 -5.63 -6.41
C THR A 35 14.94 -6.40 -5.95
N GLY A 36 15.05 -7.73 -5.86
CA GLY A 36 13.99 -8.57 -5.28
C GLY A 36 13.63 -8.20 -3.83
N ALA A 37 14.58 -7.62 -3.07
CA ALA A 37 14.33 -7.16 -1.71
C ALA A 37 13.42 -5.92 -1.69
N ASP A 38 13.59 -5.00 -2.64
CA ASP A 38 12.75 -3.80 -2.77
C ASP A 38 11.30 -4.18 -3.07
N PHE A 39 11.10 -5.15 -3.97
CA PHE A 39 9.77 -5.71 -4.24
C PHE A 39 9.15 -6.36 -3.00
N ALA A 40 9.92 -7.15 -2.24
CA ALA A 40 9.42 -7.81 -1.03
C ALA A 40 9.00 -6.79 0.04
N LEU A 41 9.80 -5.74 0.21
CA LEU A 41 9.54 -4.69 1.19
C LEU A 41 8.37 -3.80 0.78
N ALA A 42 8.28 -3.41 -0.49
CA ALA A 42 7.13 -2.70 -1.02
C ALA A 42 5.85 -3.53 -0.90
N ALA A 43 5.90 -4.84 -1.20
CA ALA A 43 4.77 -5.74 -1.04
C ALA A 43 4.31 -5.82 0.42
N LEU A 44 5.25 -5.91 1.37
CA LEU A 44 4.95 -5.90 2.81
C LEU A 44 4.29 -4.58 3.23
N LEU A 45 4.84 -3.44 2.82
CA LEU A 45 4.28 -2.12 3.12
C LEU A 45 2.87 -1.95 2.56
N LEU A 46 2.65 -2.34 1.31
CA LEU A 46 1.34 -2.27 0.66
C LEU A 46 0.35 -3.24 1.32
N ALA A 47 0.80 -4.41 1.78
CA ALA A 47 -0.05 -5.34 2.52
C ALA A 47 -0.45 -4.79 3.89
N LEU A 48 0.48 -4.18 4.63
CA LEU A 48 0.16 -3.49 5.89
C LEU A 48 -0.80 -2.33 5.68
N LEU A 49 -0.63 -1.55 4.60
CA LEU A 49 -1.56 -0.50 4.20
C LEU A 49 -2.96 -1.06 3.90
N GLY A 50 -3.06 -2.13 3.12
CA GLY A 50 -4.32 -2.80 2.81
C GLY A 50 -5.04 -3.32 4.06
N LEU A 51 -4.31 -3.97 4.97
CA LEU A 51 -4.84 -4.42 6.27
C LEU A 51 -5.30 -3.24 7.14
N ALA A 52 -4.53 -2.16 7.18
CA ALA A 52 -4.87 -0.97 7.93
C ALA A 52 -6.14 -0.31 7.38
N ILE A 53 -6.28 -0.18 6.06
CA ILE A 53 -7.52 0.31 5.41
C ILE A 53 -8.70 -0.59 5.79
N GLU A 54 -8.56 -1.92 5.70
CA GLU A 54 -9.62 -2.85 6.12
C GLU A 54 -9.99 -2.70 7.60
N ALA A 55 -9.02 -2.44 8.48
CA ALA A 55 -9.26 -2.19 9.90
C ALA A 55 -9.99 -0.86 10.12
N VAL A 56 -9.57 0.19 9.42
CA VAL A 56 -10.18 1.52 9.50
C VAL A 56 -11.62 1.50 9.03
N LEU A 57 -11.94 0.78 7.95
CA LEU A 57 -13.31 0.66 7.45
C LEU A 57 -14.28 0.00 8.46
N ARG A 58 -13.75 -0.77 9.44
CA ARG A 58 -14.54 -1.38 10.52
C ARG A 58 -14.82 -0.41 11.68
N LEU A 59 -14.14 0.74 11.73
CA LEU A 59 -14.37 1.72 12.80
C LEU A 59 -15.79 2.29 12.70
N PRO A 60 -16.49 2.50 13.82
CA PRO A 60 -17.88 2.97 13.81
C PRO A 60 -18.00 4.48 13.53
N SER A 61 -16.95 5.27 13.84
CA SER A 61 -16.96 6.73 13.72
C SER A 61 -16.27 7.19 12.44
N ALA A 62 -16.93 8.07 11.68
CA ALA A 62 -16.35 8.73 10.51
C ALA A 62 -15.12 9.59 10.88
N ALA A 63 -15.12 10.24 12.04
CA ALA A 63 -13.98 11.03 12.51
C ALA A 63 -12.76 10.14 12.79
N LEU A 64 -12.96 9.01 13.48
CA LEU A 64 -11.88 8.04 13.71
C LEU A 64 -11.37 7.43 12.41
N ARG A 65 -12.25 7.23 11.42
CA ARG A 65 -11.85 6.75 10.08
C ARG A 65 -10.91 7.75 9.41
N VAL A 66 -11.25 9.03 9.38
CA VAL A 66 -10.41 10.06 8.75
C VAL A 66 -9.07 10.15 9.45
N THR A 67 -9.04 10.23 10.79
CA THR A 67 -7.78 10.27 11.55
C THR A 67 -6.90 9.05 11.28
N ALA A 68 -7.49 7.86 11.24
CA ALA A 68 -6.74 6.64 11.02
C ALA A 68 -6.24 6.48 9.58
N VAL A 69 -7.03 6.86 8.56
CA VAL A 69 -6.55 6.91 7.16
C VAL A 69 -5.36 7.86 7.05
N THR A 70 -5.47 9.07 7.61
CA THR A 70 -4.39 10.05 7.56
C THR A 70 -3.11 9.52 8.21
N GLY A 71 -3.22 8.89 9.38
CA GLY A 71 -2.06 8.31 10.07
C GLY A 71 -1.41 7.18 9.28
N VAL A 72 -2.21 6.31 8.68
CA VAL A 72 -1.72 5.18 7.85
C VAL A 72 -1.03 5.68 6.59
N VAL A 73 -1.62 6.66 5.89
CA VAL A 73 -1.02 7.25 4.68
C VAL A 73 0.26 8.01 5.02
N ALA A 74 0.28 8.78 6.11
CA ALA A 74 1.47 9.48 6.57
C ALA A 74 2.59 8.50 6.96
N GLY A 75 2.26 7.44 7.70
CA GLY A 75 3.22 6.39 8.07
C GLY A 75 3.79 5.67 6.85
N PHE A 76 2.94 5.33 5.88
CA PHE A 76 3.37 4.79 4.59
C PHE A 76 4.32 5.74 3.86
N ALA A 77 3.98 7.03 3.76
CA ALA A 77 4.81 8.01 3.07
C ALA A 77 6.19 8.19 3.73
N VAL A 78 6.26 8.19 5.05
CA VAL A 78 7.54 8.25 5.79
C VAL A 78 8.38 7.02 5.53
N LEU A 79 7.80 5.82 5.67
CA LEU A 79 8.51 4.57 5.43
C LEU A 79 9.00 4.45 3.98
N TRP A 80 8.16 4.86 3.04
CA TRP A 80 8.50 4.87 1.62
C TRP A 80 9.63 5.85 1.30
N GLY A 81 9.55 7.09 1.80
CA GLY A 81 10.59 8.09 1.61
C GLY A 81 11.92 7.67 2.22
N TRP A 82 11.89 7.04 3.39
CA TRP A 82 13.09 6.51 4.03
C TRP A 82 13.75 5.44 3.15
N LEU A 83 12.98 4.47 2.64
CA LEU A 83 13.50 3.45 1.73
C LEU A 83 14.03 3.99 0.42
N ALA A 84 13.42 5.04 -0.12
CA ALA A 84 13.92 5.69 -1.34
C ALA A 84 15.27 6.41 -1.14
N THR A 85 15.67 6.65 0.11
CA THR A 85 16.94 7.33 0.46
C THR A 85 18.03 6.39 0.96
N MET A 86 17.75 5.08 1.06
CA MET A 86 18.71 4.07 1.51
C MET A 86 19.46 3.40 0.37
#